data_AF-A0A357ADY2-F1
#
_entry.id   AF-A0A357ADY2-F1
#
_cell.length_a   1.000
_cell.length_b   1.000
_cell.length_c   1.000
_cell.angle_alpha   90.00
_cell.angle_beta   90.00
_cell.angle_gamma   90.00
#
_symmetry.space_group_name_H-M   'P 1'
#
loop_
_entity.id
_entity.type
_entity.pdbx_description
1 polymer ?
#
loop_
_entity_poly.entity_id
_entity_poly.type
_entity_poly.pdbx_seq_one_letter_code
_entity_poly.pdbx_strand_id
1 'polypeptide(L)'
;MVNLGIRQLAFYTFKTAVQEESCRRNFLSKYLLKYLLWSNFGDILDSSNMSFCNQNLSGIDLSNNRLDWRNTSFSQADLSKSIFADSTFTQVTFNQTKLMDADLRNTVFENSSLDQANFENANLNQAIFKYVTLEKTSFNTQKLGGAIFINSDLSKLADPNKIYGNLSSGNIKVCCSKLPLELGIEFDRDCQDSRVSLYINEDDLTKCHDQSSKRG
;
A
#
# COMPACT_ATOMS: atom_id res chain seq x y z
N MET A 1 6.33 18.28 30.48
CA MET A 1 4.89 18.08 30.25
C MET A 1 4.25 19.14 29.34
N VAL A 2 4.56 20.44 29.47
CA VAL A 2 3.96 21.53 28.64
C VAL A 2 4.15 21.34 27.11
N ASN A 3 5.21 20.66 26.68
CA ASN A 3 5.52 20.47 25.24
C ASN A 3 4.68 19.37 24.56
N LEU A 4 4.19 18.37 25.31
CA LEU A 4 3.47 17.23 24.72
C LEU A 4 2.03 17.63 24.32
N GLY A 5 1.34 18.38 25.19
CA GLY A 5 -0.03 18.84 24.94
C GLY A 5 -0.14 19.81 23.75
N ILE A 6 0.84 20.70 23.57
CA ILE A 6 0.88 21.62 22.43
C ILE A 6 1.08 20.85 21.12
N ARG A 7 1.92 19.80 21.12
CA ARG A 7 2.17 18.97 19.93
C ARG A 7 0.96 18.10 19.57
N GLN A 8 0.29 17.50 20.56
CA GLN A 8 -0.96 16.76 20.32
C GLN A 8 -2.05 17.68 19.77
N LEU A 9 -2.22 18.87 20.34
CA LEU A 9 -3.18 19.85 19.84
C LEU A 9 -2.83 20.30 18.42
N ALA A 10 -1.55 20.59 18.15
CA ALA A 10 -1.09 20.96 16.80
C ALA A 10 -1.36 19.84 15.78
N PHE A 11 -1.14 18.58 16.16
CA PHE A 11 -1.47 17.44 15.30
C PHE A 11 -2.98 17.32 15.09
N TYR A 12 -3.80 17.49 16.14
CA TYR A 12 -5.24 17.42 16.01
C TYR A 12 -5.79 18.52 15.10
N THR A 13 -5.35 19.77 15.28
CA THR A 13 -5.72 20.89 14.38
C THR A 13 -5.26 20.64 12.95
N PHE A 14 -4.06 20.08 12.78
CA PHE A 14 -3.57 19.68 11.47
C PHE A 14 -4.45 18.61 10.84
N LYS A 15 -4.80 17.57 11.60
CA LYS A 15 -5.69 16.50 11.14
C LYS A 15 -7.02 17.03 10.68
N THR A 16 -7.68 17.88 11.46
CA THR A 16 -8.97 18.46 11.08
C THR A 16 -8.87 19.25 9.78
N ALA A 17 -7.81 20.04 9.60
CA ALA A 17 -7.58 20.79 8.35
C ALA A 17 -7.39 19.87 7.13
N VAL A 18 -6.72 18.73 7.33
CA VAL A 18 -6.44 17.76 6.26
C VAL A 18 -7.64 16.87 5.93
N GLN A 19 -8.59 16.70 6.85
CA GLN A 19 -9.81 15.90 6.65
C GLN A 19 -10.88 16.63 5.82
N GLU A 20 -11.03 17.94 6.01
CA GLU A 20 -12.11 18.73 5.39
C GLU A 20 -11.85 19.06 3.91
N GLU A 21 -10.60 18.98 3.46
CA GLU A 21 -10.21 19.34 2.10
C GLU A 21 -10.16 18.12 1.17
N SER A 22 -11.30 17.82 0.56
CA SER A 22 -11.42 16.88 -0.57
C SER A 22 -10.63 17.39 -1.78
N CYS A 23 -9.35 17.03 -1.85
CA CYS A 23 -8.38 17.33 -2.91
C CYS A 23 -8.30 18.81 -3.40
N ARG A 24 -8.95 19.77 -2.73
CA ARG A 24 -8.74 21.21 -2.97
C ARG A 24 -7.39 21.58 -2.38
N ARG A 25 -6.64 22.39 -3.14
CA ARG A 25 -5.27 22.89 -2.91
C ARG A 25 -4.78 22.85 -1.45
N ASN A 26 -4.47 21.67 -0.95
CA ASN A 26 -3.76 21.55 0.30
C ASN A 26 -2.36 22.12 0.05
N PHE A 27 -2.03 23.21 0.73
CA PHE A 27 -0.68 23.77 0.76
C PHE A 27 0.04 23.23 2.00
N LEU A 28 -0.12 21.93 2.26
CA LEU A 28 0.59 21.30 3.36
C LEU A 28 2.08 21.39 3.06
N SER A 29 2.82 22.07 3.94
CA SER A 29 4.26 21.94 3.86
C SER A 29 4.62 20.52 4.32
N LYS A 30 5.28 19.76 3.45
CA LYS A 30 5.97 18.49 3.79
C LYS A 30 6.74 18.61 5.11
N TYR A 31 7.27 19.80 5.40
CA TYR A 31 7.97 20.15 6.63
C TYR A 31 7.08 20.14 7.88
N LEU A 32 5.84 20.65 7.79
CA LEU A 32 4.89 20.60 8.91
C LEU A 32 4.53 19.15 9.24
N LEU A 33 4.24 18.33 8.23
CA LEU A 33 3.98 16.90 8.44
C LEU A 33 5.19 16.22 9.10
N LYS A 34 6.40 16.46 8.59
CA LYS A 34 7.63 15.93 9.21
C LYS A 34 7.81 16.40 10.66
N TYR A 35 7.52 17.68 10.95
CA TYR A 35 7.64 18.23 12.30
C TYR A 35 6.65 17.59 13.28
N LEU A 36 5.41 17.39 12.84
CA LEU A 36 4.37 16.79 13.66
C LEU A 36 4.65 15.30 13.93
N LEU A 37 5.28 14.60 12.99
CA LEU A 37 5.55 13.16 13.07
C LEU A 37 6.88 12.80 13.77
N TRP A 38 7.88 13.69 13.78
CA TRP A 38 9.09 13.48 14.59
C TRP A 38 8.85 13.65 16.10
N SER A 39 7.64 14.04 16.49
CA SER A 39 7.25 14.06 17.89
C SER A 39 6.94 12.62 18.31
N ASN A 40 7.88 11.99 19.00
CA ASN A 40 7.75 10.64 19.56
C ASN A 40 6.61 10.62 20.60
N PHE A 41 5.37 10.47 20.13
CA PHE A 41 4.23 10.18 20.97
C PHE A 41 4.32 8.69 21.28
N GLY A 42 4.41 8.34 22.55
CA GLY A 42 4.47 6.94 22.99
C GLY A 42 3.20 6.12 22.71
N ASP A 43 2.32 6.59 21.82
CA ASP A 43 0.98 6.08 21.50
C ASP A 43 0.76 6.04 19.98
N ILE A 44 -0.27 5.30 19.54
CA ILE A 44 -0.72 5.33 18.14
C ILE A 44 -1.32 6.71 17.85
N LEU A 45 -0.77 7.39 16.86
CA LEU A 45 -1.26 8.67 16.39
C LEU A 45 -2.32 8.41 15.32
N ASP A 46 -3.56 8.81 15.62
CA ASP A 46 -4.69 8.62 14.73
C ASP A 46 -4.59 9.57 13.53
N SER A 47 -3.95 9.13 12.45
CA SER A 47 -3.88 9.81 11.14
C SER A 47 -5.01 9.38 10.18
N SER A 48 -6.05 8.73 10.68
CA SER A 48 -7.09 8.18 9.82
C SER A 48 -7.94 9.27 9.16
N ASN A 49 -8.49 8.93 7.99
CA ASN A 49 -9.38 9.76 7.18
C ASN A 49 -8.72 11.05 6.62
N MET A 50 -7.39 11.14 6.60
CA MET A 50 -6.68 12.29 6.06
C MET A 50 -6.68 12.33 4.52
N SER A 51 -6.63 13.53 3.92
CA SER A 51 -6.52 13.73 2.47
C SER A 51 -5.22 14.46 2.09
N PHE A 52 -4.28 13.71 1.53
CA PHE A 52 -3.02 14.20 0.96
C PHE A 52 -3.05 14.24 -0.57
N CYS A 53 -4.22 14.40 -1.20
CA CYS A 53 -4.27 14.39 -2.66
C CYS A 53 -3.39 15.48 -3.27
N ASN A 54 -2.76 15.18 -4.41
CA ASN A 54 -1.94 16.14 -5.18
C ASN A 54 -0.74 16.74 -4.39
N GLN A 55 -0.42 16.20 -3.21
CA GLN A 55 0.65 16.76 -2.37
C GLN A 55 2.02 16.28 -2.84
N ASN A 56 3.03 17.14 -2.73
CA ASN A 56 4.42 16.73 -2.85
C ASN A 56 4.97 16.33 -1.46
N LEU A 57 5.07 15.03 -1.26
CA LEU A 57 5.59 14.38 -0.07
C LEU A 57 6.84 13.54 -0.40
N SER A 58 7.46 13.75 -1.56
CA SER A 58 8.61 12.97 -2.03
C SER A 58 9.74 12.98 -1.00
N GLY A 59 10.35 11.84 -0.69
CA GLY A 59 11.45 11.74 0.28
C GLY A 59 11.03 11.97 1.74
N ILE A 60 9.73 11.92 2.06
CA ILE A 60 9.29 11.91 3.46
C ILE A 60 9.61 10.56 4.09
N ASP A 61 10.04 10.57 5.35
CA ASP A 61 10.16 9.36 6.15
C ASP A 61 8.92 9.24 7.04
N LEU A 62 8.15 8.21 6.77
CA LEU A 62 6.93 7.83 7.45
C LEU A 62 7.03 6.40 8.02
N SER A 63 8.22 5.78 7.99
CA SER A 63 8.46 4.44 8.55
C SER A 63 8.39 4.41 10.06
N ASN A 64 8.13 3.23 10.63
CA ASN A 64 8.11 2.99 12.08
C ASN A 64 7.19 3.91 12.90
N ASN A 65 6.33 4.66 12.24
CA ASN A 65 5.42 5.54 12.93
C ASN A 65 4.18 4.73 13.27
N ARG A 66 3.74 4.85 14.53
CA ARG A 66 2.47 4.30 15.00
C ARG A 66 1.31 5.11 14.40
N LEU A 67 1.28 5.25 13.09
CA LEU A 67 0.31 6.04 12.34
C LEU A 67 -0.80 5.12 11.86
N ASP A 68 -2.01 5.49 12.21
CA ASP A 68 -3.19 4.86 11.67
C ASP A 68 -3.54 5.51 10.34
N TRP A 69 -3.20 4.87 9.22
CA TRP A 69 -3.49 5.41 7.89
C TRP A 69 -4.92 5.10 7.41
N ARG A 70 -5.78 4.48 8.22
CA ARG A 70 -7.10 4.02 7.77
C ARG A 70 -7.88 5.10 7.03
N ASN A 71 -8.47 4.76 5.89
CA ASN A 71 -9.27 5.67 5.07
C ASN A 71 -8.55 6.94 4.58
N THR A 72 -7.21 6.93 4.56
CA THR A 72 -6.43 8.07 4.05
C THR A 72 -6.39 8.06 2.53
N SER A 73 -6.33 9.23 1.89
CA SER A 73 -6.10 9.35 0.44
C SER A 73 -4.76 10.01 0.16
N PHE A 74 -3.91 9.31 -0.61
CA PHE A 74 -2.70 9.84 -1.25
C PHE A 74 -2.91 10.03 -2.76
N SER A 75 -4.15 10.06 -3.24
CA SER A 75 -4.45 10.11 -4.68
C SER A 75 -3.69 11.22 -5.40
N GLN A 76 -3.00 10.90 -6.49
CA GLN A 76 -2.17 11.83 -7.29
C GLN A 76 -1.03 12.50 -6.50
N ALA A 77 -0.71 12.06 -5.29
CA ALA A 77 0.41 12.58 -4.53
C ALA A 77 1.75 12.14 -5.16
N ASP A 78 2.79 12.93 -4.90
CA ASP A 78 4.17 12.54 -5.13
C ASP A 78 4.78 12.03 -3.83
N LEU A 79 4.92 10.72 -3.72
CA LEU A 79 5.58 9.99 -2.64
C LEU A 79 6.90 9.36 -3.11
N SER A 80 7.49 9.86 -4.21
CA SER A 80 8.75 9.31 -4.73
C SER A 80 9.85 9.40 -3.67
N LYS A 81 10.68 8.37 -3.51
CA LYS A 81 11.78 8.28 -2.53
C LYS A 81 11.34 8.32 -1.06
N SER A 82 10.04 8.23 -0.78
CA SER A 82 9.53 8.16 0.59
C SER A 82 9.94 6.85 1.27
N ILE A 83 9.90 6.83 2.60
CA ILE A 83 10.19 5.63 3.40
C ILE A 83 8.95 5.31 4.22
N PHE A 84 8.37 4.14 3.98
CA PHE A 84 7.16 3.62 4.60
C PHE A 84 7.35 2.19 5.11
N ALA A 85 8.60 1.73 5.21
CA ALA A 85 8.90 0.38 5.67
C ALA A 85 8.14 0.02 6.95
N ASP A 86 7.63 -1.21 6.98
CA ASP A 86 6.88 -1.79 8.10
C ASP A 86 5.51 -1.12 8.40
N SER A 87 4.98 -0.30 7.47
CA SER A 87 3.67 0.35 7.63
C SER A 87 2.49 -0.52 7.20
N THR A 88 1.33 -0.32 7.84
CA THR A 88 0.05 -0.92 7.42
C THR A 88 -0.88 0.15 6.85
N PHE A 89 -1.38 -0.11 5.64
CA PHE A 89 -2.34 0.72 4.92
C PHE A 89 -3.64 -0.04 4.73
N THR A 90 -4.62 0.24 5.58
CA THR A 90 -5.96 -0.37 5.48
C THR A 90 -6.92 0.64 4.87
N GLN A 91 -7.61 0.29 3.79
CA GLN A 91 -8.59 1.16 3.11
C GLN A 91 -7.99 2.50 2.63
N VAL A 92 -6.75 2.48 2.16
CA VAL A 92 -6.05 3.70 1.70
C VAL A 92 -6.17 3.82 0.18
N THR A 93 -6.32 5.04 -0.32
CA THR A 93 -6.35 5.31 -1.77
C THR A 93 -5.02 5.87 -2.24
N PHE A 94 -4.30 5.13 -3.09
CA PHE A 94 -3.05 5.52 -3.73
C PHE A 94 -3.21 5.72 -5.24
N ASN A 95 -4.42 5.98 -5.73
CA ASN A 95 -4.67 6.06 -7.16
C ASN A 95 -3.84 7.16 -7.82
N GLN A 96 -3.17 6.84 -8.93
CA GLN A 96 -2.28 7.74 -9.67
C GLN A 96 -1.12 8.32 -8.84
N THR A 97 -0.76 7.69 -7.72
CA THR A 97 0.32 8.15 -6.84
C THR A 97 1.68 7.79 -7.42
N LYS A 98 2.65 8.69 -7.30
CA LYS A 98 4.04 8.40 -7.63
C LYS A 98 4.75 7.84 -6.41
N LEU A 99 5.18 6.58 -6.47
CA LEU A 99 5.92 5.87 -5.42
C LEU A 99 7.31 5.45 -5.91
N MET A 100 7.84 6.16 -6.92
CA MET A 100 9.11 5.84 -7.55
C MET A 100 10.24 5.89 -6.52
N ASP A 101 11.12 4.89 -6.50
CA ASP A 101 12.24 4.77 -5.54
C ASP A 101 11.83 4.74 -4.05
N ALA A 102 10.54 4.57 -3.70
CA ALA A 102 10.10 4.52 -2.31
C ALA A 102 10.55 3.22 -1.60
N ASP A 103 10.82 3.28 -0.30
CA ASP A 103 11.06 2.09 0.53
C ASP A 103 9.76 1.64 1.20
N LEU A 104 9.19 0.55 0.69
CA LEU A 104 7.91 -0.05 1.09
C LEU A 104 8.12 -1.50 1.52
N ARG A 105 9.29 -1.82 2.09
CA ARG A 105 9.57 -3.16 2.60
C ARG A 105 8.62 -3.53 3.72
N ASN A 106 8.18 -4.78 3.74
CA ASN A 106 7.30 -5.35 4.76
C ASN A 106 5.96 -4.60 4.93
N THR A 107 5.57 -3.73 4.00
CA THR A 107 4.31 -3.01 4.12
C THR A 107 3.12 -3.92 3.86
N VAL A 108 2.02 -3.70 4.58
CA VAL A 108 0.74 -4.37 4.33
C VAL A 108 -0.22 -3.38 3.69
N PHE A 109 -0.65 -3.63 2.47
CA PHE A 109 -1.76 -2.95 1.82
C PHE A 109 -3.00 -3.84 1.93
N GLU A 110 -4.02 -3.40 2.64
CA GLU A 110 -5.26 -4.15 2.83
C GLU A 110 -6.46 -3.30 2.40
N ASN A 111 -7.33 -3.86 1.55
CA ASN A 111 -8.52 -3.18 1.02
C ASN A 111 -8.20 -1.80 0.40
N SER A 112 -7.00 -1.64 -0.15
CA SER A 112 -6.51 -0.35 -0.66
C SER A 112 -6.58 -0.31 -2.18
N SER A 113 -6.81 0.88 -2.74
CA SER A 113 -6.83 1.08 -4.19
C SER A 113 -5.48 1.65 -4.62
N LEU A 114 -4.81 0.98 -5.55
CA LEU A 114 -3.47 1.33 -6.04
C LEU A 114 -3.51 1.62 -7.55
N ASP A 115 -4.69 1.88 -8.11
CA ASP A 115 -4.89 1.96 -9.55
C ASP A 115 -4.03 3.09 -10.16
N GLN A 116 -3.32 2.79 -11.24
CA GLN A 116 -2.40 3.70 -11.93
C GLN A 116 -1.26 4.23 -11.03
N ALA A 117 -1.00 3.63 -9.87
CA ALA A 117 0.15 3.97 -9.07
C ALA A 117 1.46 3.55 -9.77
N ASN A 118 2.50 4.35 -9.59
CA ASN A 118 3.82 4.07 -10.16
C ASN A 118 4.81 3.63 -9.09
N PHE A 119 5.15 2.34 -9.05
CA PHE A 119 6.14 1.75 -8.15
C PHE A 119 7.50 1.49 -8.82
N GLU A 120 7.84 2.25 -9.87
CA GLU A 120 9.14 2.10 -10.54
C GLU A 120 10.31 2.26 -9.55
N ASN A 121 11.20 1.27 -9.49
CA ASN A 121 12.35 1.17 -8.57
C ASN A 121 12.03 1.15 -7.06
N ALA A 122 10.76 1.17 -6.68
CA ALA A 122 10.34 1.04 -5.29
C ALA A 122 10.78 -0.30 -4.71
N ASN A 123 11.11 -0.32 -3.42
CA ASN A 123 11.45 -1.52 -2.69
C ASN A 123 10.21 -2.11 -2.04
N LEU A 124 9.68 -3.20 -2.60
CA LEU A 124 8.48 -3.89 -2.13
C LEU A 124 8.81 -5.30 -1.62
N ASN A 125 10.07 -5.53 -1.19
CA ASN A 125 10.45 -6.82 -0.64
C ASN A 125 9.57 -7.14 0.57
N GLN A 126 8.99 -8.34 0.58
CA GLN A 126 8.05 -8.85 1.57
C GLN A 126 6.78 -7.99 1.78
N ALA A 127 6.45 -7.10 0.84
CA ALA A 127 5.18 -6.39 0.88
C ALA A 127 4.00 -7.37 0.70
N ILE A 128 2.92 -7.13 1.44
CA ILE A 128 1.70 -7.93 1.42
C ILE A 128 0.57 -7.09 0.84
N PHE A 129 -0.08 -7.59 -0.20
CA PHE A 129 -1.20 -6.96 -0.88
C PHE A 129 -2.44 -7.82 -0.69
N LYS A 130 -3.41 -7.34 0.08
CA LYS A 130 -4.68 -8.03 0.36
C LYS A 130 -5.84 -7.20 -0.15
N TYR A 131 -6.72 -7.79 -0.95
CA TYR A 131 -7.92 -7.09 -1.43
C TYR A 131 -7.63 -5.78 -2.15
N VAL A 132 -6.51 -5.70 -2.88
CA VAL A 132 -6.14 -4.47 -3.58
C VAL A 132 -6.57 -4.49 -5.04
N THR A 133 -6.85 -3.30 -5.55
CA THR A 133 -6.98 -3.05 -7.00
C THR A 133 -5.67 -2.51 -7.54
N LEU A 134 -5.23 -3.03 -8.68
CA LEU A 134 -3.95 -2.71 -9.29
C LEU A 134 -4.11 -2.33 -10.77
N GLU A 135 -5.27 -1.82 -11.19
CA GLU A 135 -5.52 -1.52 -12.60
C GLU A 135 -4.50 -0.50 -13.12
N LYS A 136 -3.81 -0.83 -14.22
CA LYS A 136 -2.75 -0.03 -14.85
C LYS A 136 -1.63 0.38 -13.91
N THR A 137 -1.41 -0.39 -12.84
CA THR A 137 -0.27 -0.19 -11.93
C THR A 137 1.01 -0.69 -12.58
N SER A 138 2.11 0.03 -12.40
CA SER A 138 3.44 -0.38 -12.84
C SER A 138 4.32 -0.79 -11.66
N PHE A 139 5.01 -1.92 -11.81
CA PHE A 139 6.03 -2.39 -10.87
C PHE A 139 7.40 -2.45 -11.54
N ASN A 140 8.47 -2.21 -10.77
CA ASN A 140 9.78 -2.78 -11.08
C ASN A 140 9.94 -4.08 -10.28
N THR A 141 10.15 -5.18 -10.96
CA THR A 141 10.12 -6.51 -10.36
C THR A 141 11.44 -6.99 -9.78
N GLN A 142 12.51 -6.19 -9.86
CA GLN A 142 13.77 -6.50 -9.20
C GLN A 142 13.71 -6.40 -7.66
N LYS A 143 12.71 -5.71 -7.10
CA LYS A 143 12.55 -5.51 -5.66
C LYS A 143 11.17 -5.92 -5.14
N LEU A 144 10.64 -7.04 -5.67
CA LEU A 144 9.41 -7.69 -5.18
C LEU A 144 9.72 -9.00 -4.41
N GLY A 145 10.95 -9.13 -3.91
CA GLY A 145 11.42 -10.36 -3.28
C GLY A 145 10.55 -10.78 -2.10
N GLY A 146 9.88 -11.92 -2.24
CA GLY A 146 9.00 -12.47 -1.21
C GLY A 146 7.66 -11.78 -1.05
N ALA A 147 7.27 -10.86 -1.96
CA ALA A 147 5.96 -10.20 -1.91
C ALA A 147 4.80 -11.19 -2.08
N ILE A 148 3.64 -10.88 -1.50
CA ILE A 148 2.48 -11.76 -1.47
C ILE A 148 1.24 -10.97 -1.94
N PHE A 149 0.48 -11.54 -2.87
CA PHE A 149 -0.83 -11.01 -3.30
C PHE A 149 -1.94 -11.99 -2.93
N ILE A 150 -2.93 -11.50 -2.20
CA ILE A 150 -4.09 -12.25 -1.71
C ILE A 150 -5.36 -11.52 -2.15
N ASN A 151 -6.30 -12.23 -2.76
CA ASN A 151 -7.59 -11.66 -3.17
C ASN A 151 -7.44 -10.36 -3.99
N SER A 152 -6.40 -10.27 -4.81
CA SER A 152 -6.04 -9.05 -5.54
C SER A 152 -6.19 -9.24 -7.04
N ASP A 153 -6.51 -8.16 -7.77
CA ASP A 153 -6.69 -8.23 -9.23
C ASP A 153 -5.47 -7.66 -9.96
N LEU A 154 -4.59 -8.56 -10.42
CA LEU A 154 -3.41 -8.26 -11.22
C LEU A 154 -3.69 -8.40 -12.73
N SER A 155 -4.92 -8.74 -13.15
CA SER A 155 -5.22 -9.02 -14.57
C SER A 155 -5.07 -7.82 -15.49
N LYS A 156 -5.05 -6.61 -14.93
CA LYS A 156 -4.98 -5.34 -15.67
C LYS A 156 -3.73 -4.51 -15.35
N LEU A 157 -2.63 -5.14 -14.94
CA LEU A 157 -1.38 -4.42 -14.73
C LEU A 157 -0.94 -3.68 -16.01
N ALA A 158 -0.17 -2.59 -15.85
CA ALA A 158 0.32 -1.82 -16.99
C ALA A 158 1.29 -2.64 -17.87
N ASP A 159 2.07 -3.53 -17.26
CA ASP A 159 2.98 -4.44 -17.95
C ASP A 159 3.00 -5.82 -17.24
N PRO A 160 2.04 -6.69 -17.58
CA PRO A 160 1.90 -8.06 -17.07
C PRO A 160 3.15 -8.92 -17.15
N ASN A 161 3.97 -8.77 -18.19
CA ASN A 161 5.11 -9.63 -18.43
C ASN A 161 6.23 -9.44 -17.39
N LYS A 162 6.29 -8.26 -16.76
CA LYS A 162 7.31 -7.97 -15.74
C LYS A 162 7.19 -8.84 -14.49
N ILE A 163 5.99 -9.29 -14.13
CA ILE A 163 5.78 -10.15 -12.95
C ILE A 163 5.98 -11.64 -13.25
N TYR A 164 5.93 -12.05 -14.53
CA TYR A 164 6.00 -13.46 -14.94
C TYR A 164 7.20 -14.20 -14.34
N GLY A 165 8.41 -13.65 -14.50
CA GLY A 165 9.64 -14.28 -14.00
C GLY A 165 9.67 -14.46 -12.48
N ASN A 166 8.99 -13.58 -11.74
CA ASN A 166 8.89 -13.67 -10.28
C ASN A 166 7.84 -14.69 -9.84
N LEU A 167 6.74 -14.81 -10.58
CA LEU A 167 5.72 -15.83 -10.34
C LEU A 167 6.24 -17.23 -10.71
N SER A 168 6.92 -17.37 -11.84
CA SER A 168 7.45 -18.67 -12.29
C SER A 168 8.55 -19.21 -11.37
N SER A 169 9.39 -18.32 -10.82
CA SER A 169 10.42 -18.68 -9.84
C SER A 169 9.91 -18.82 -8.40
N GLY A 170 8.65 -18.47 -8.12
CA GLY A 170 8.08 -18.47 -6.76
C GLY A 170 8.62 -17.36 -5.85
N ASN A 171 9.27 -16.34 -6.42
CA ASN A 171 9.75 -15.18 -5.67
C ASN A 171 8.58 -14.33 -5.14
N ILE A 172 7.53 -14.21 -5.94
CA ILE A 172 6.24 -13.64 -5.54
C ILE A 172 5.25 -14.78 -5.33
N LYS A 173 4.42 -14.66 -4.30
CA LYS A 173 3.34 -15.61 -4.03
C LYS A 173 1.98 -15.01 -4.32
N VAL A 174 1.08 -15.83 -4.83
CA VAL A 174 -0.28 -15.43 -5.17
C VAL A 174 -1.29 -16.46 -4.69
N CYS A 175 -2.38 -15.95 -4.12
CA CYS A 175 -3.49 -16.77 -3.67
C CYS A 175 -4.80 -16.01 -3.90
N CYS A 176 -5.82 -16.65 -4.45
CA CYS A 176 -7.14 -16.05 -4.65
C CYS A 176 -7.11 -14.80 -5.53
N SER A 177 -6.06 -14.66 -6.33
CA SER A 177 -5.73 -13.43 -7.03
C SER A 177 -5.87 -13.62 -8.52
N LYS A 178 -6.50 -12.67 -9.20
CA LYS A 178 -6.58 -12.73 -10.66
C LYS A 178 -5.25 -12.32 -11.24
N LEU A 179 -4.75 -13.07 -12.20
CA LEU A 179 -3.51 -12.81 -12.92
C LEU A 179 -3.86 -12.43 -14.37
N PRO A 180 -2.92 -11.84 -15.10
CA PRO A 180 -3.07 -11.63 -16.54
C PRO A 180 -3.18 -12.98 -17.27
N LEU A 181 -4.18 -13.12 -18.14
CA LEU A 181 -4.47 -14.37 -18.86
C LEU A 181 -3.29 -14.80 -19.73
N GLU A 182 -2.55 -13.84 -20.29
CA GLU A 182 -1.38 -14.10 -21.14
C GLU A 182 -0.24 -14.84 -20.44
N LEU A 183 -0.22 -14.88 -19.10
CA LEU A 183 0.85 -15.56 -18.36
C LEU A 183 0.67 -17.08 -18.30
N GLY A 184 -0.56 -17.58 -18.48
CA GLY A 184 -0.86 -19.02 -18.37
C GLY A 184 -0.51 -19.63 -17.00
N ILE A 185 -0.49 -18.82 -15.95
CA ILE A 185 -0.20 -19.25 -14.57
C ILE A 185 -1.53 -19.43 -13.82
N GLU A 186 -1.62 -20.49 -13.02
CA GLU A 186 -2.76 -20.75 -12.16
C GLU A 186 -2.89 -19.70 -11.03
N PHE A 187 -4.11 -19.23 -10.82
CA PHE A 187 -4.45 -18.06 -9.98
C PHE A 187 -4.39 -18.32 -8.46
N ASP A 188 -4.45 -19.59 -8.04
CA ASP A 188 -4.60 -20.01 -6.63
C ASP A 188 -3.46 -20.93 -6.16
N ARG A 189 -2.34 -20.93 -6.87
CA ARG A 189 -1.25 -21.89 -6.70
C ARG A 189 -0.56 -21.85 -5.34
N ASP A 190 -0.46 -20.70 -4.67
CA ASP A 190 0.35 -20.55 -3.45
C ASP A 190 -0.49 -20.47 -2.17
N CYS A 191 -1.79 -20.78 -2.23
CA CYS A 191 -2.69 -20.68 -1.08
C CYS A 191 -2.33 -21.58 0.11
N GLN A 192 -1.63 -22.69 -0.13
CA GLN A 192 -1.15 -23.61 0.90
C GLN A 192 0.24 -23.24 1.44
N ASP A 193 0.82 -22.14 0.96
CA ASP A 193 2.13 -21.72 1.43
C ASP A 193 2.09 -21.18 2.86
N SER A 194 3.02 -21.64 3.69
CA SER A 194 3.12 -21.24 5.11
C SER A 194 3.23 -19.73 5.36
N ARG A 195 3.75 -18.94 4.41
CA ARG A 195 3.80 -17.47 4.54
C ARG A 195 2.47 -16.83 4.15
N VAL A 196 1.76 -17.44 3.20
CA VAL A 196 0.44 -16.97 2.74
C VAL A 196 -0.61 -17.24 3.83
N SER A 197 -0.55 -18.41 4.48
CA SER A 197 -1.46 -18.82 5.56
C SER A 197 -1.43 -17.90 6.78
N LEU A 198 -0.41 -17.05 6.92
CA LEU A 198 -0.36 -16.02 7.98
C LEU A 198 -1.31 -14.84 7.71
N TYR A 199 -1.75 -14.66 6.46
CA TYR A 199 -2.48 -13.47 6.02
C TYR A 199 -3.85 -13.77 5.41
N ILE A 200 -4.18 -15.03 5.17
CA ILE A 200 -5.48 -15.47 4.65
C ILE A 200 -6.25 -16.26 5.70
N ASN A 201 -7.57 -16.07 5.77
CA ASN A 201 -8.44 -16.81 6.68
C ASN A 201 -9.22 -17.92 5.94
N GLU A 202 -9.92 -18.80 6.68
CA GLU A 202 -10.68 -19.91 6.09
C GLU A 202 -11.85 -19.45 5.19
N ASP A 203 -12.52 -18.34 5.55
CA ASP A 203 -13.62 -17.78 4.76
C ASP A 203 -13.13 -17.32 3.37
N ASP A 204 -11.94 -16.73 3.33
CA ASP A 204 -11.29 -16.22 2.13
C ASP A 204 -10.88 -17.39 1.22
N LEU A 205 -10.30 -18.45 1.80
CA LEU A 205 -9.97 -19.69 1.10
C LEU A 205 -11.21 -20.38 0.52
N THR A 206 -12.32 -20.38 1.26
CA THR A 206 -13.58 -20.98 0.78
C THR A 206 -14.11 -20.23 -0.44
N LYS A 207 -14.19 -18.90 -0.38
CA LYS A 207 -14.63 -18.06 -1.51
C LYS A 207 -13.73 -18.20 -2.73
N CYS A 208 -12.44 -18.39 -2.50
CA CYS A 208 -11.42 -18.58 -3.50
C CYS A 208 -11.62 -19.88 -4.28
N HIS A 209 -11.80 -21.00 -3.57
CA HIS A 209 -12.13 -22.28 -4.21
C HIS A 209 -13.43 -22.23 -5.02
N ASP A 210 -14.46 -21.54 -4.52
CA ASP A 210 -15.71 -21.32 -5.26
C ASP A 210 -15.52 -20.49 -6.54
N GLN A 211 -14.54 -19.57 -6.58
CA GLN A 211 -14.21 -18.82 -7.78
C GLN A 211 -13.37 -19.62 -8.77
N SER A 212 -12.46 -20.46 -8.30
CA SER A 212 -11.63 -21.33 -9.13
C SER A 212 -12.48 -22.35 -9.90
N SER A 213 -13.47 -22.97 -9.24
CA SER A 213 -14.38 -23.96 -9.84
C SER A 213 -15.30 -23.39 -10.93
N LYS A 214 -15.49 -22.06 -10.96
CA LYS A 214 -16.29 -21.36 -11.99
C LYS A 214 -15.45 -20.84 -13.17
N ARG A 215 -14.12 -20.95 -13.10
CA ARG A 215 -13.19 -20.46 -14.12
C ARG A 215 -12.44 -21.57 -14.87
N GLY A 216 -12.61 -22.82 -14.45
CA GLY A 216 -12.11 -24.03 -15.11
C GLY A 216 -13.05 -24.57 -16.19
#